data_AF-A0A820ET71-F1
#
_entry.id   AF-A0A820ET71-F1
#
_cell.length_a   1.000
_cell.length_b   1.000
_cell.length_c   1.000
_cell.angle_alpha   90.00
_cell.angle_beta   90.00
_cell.angle_gamma   90.00
#
_symmetry.space_group_name_H-M   'P 1'
#
loop_
_entity.id
_entity.type
_entity.pdbx_description
1 polymer ?
#
loop_
_entity_poly.entity_id
_entity_poly.type
_entity_poly.pdbx_seq_one_letter_code
_entity_poly.pdbx_strand_id
1 'polypeptide(L)'
;LYFVYFFGPAFEYTWTNANSLIAYSGLDDFIRQAQISVQNATKKSEQEALANRYELKVTANKRADWDKAIEEADKAFKLTREQRIENFAEILKNILNKAEKNNSNKKRQSSVTTRQSRKTLSPSTNKSSNRSSVKRQKTKST
;
A
#
# COMPACT_ATOMS: atom_id res chain seq x y z
N LEU A 1 11.91 13.59 -5.64
CA LEU A 1 11.00 12.60 -5.03
C LEU A 1 9.80 13.36 -4.48
N TYR A 2 8.59 12.86 -4.68
CA TYR A 2 7.34 13.50 -4.24
C TYR A 2 6.55 12.53 -3.39
N PHE A 3 5.94 13.03 -2.31
CA PHE A 3 4.95 12.30 -1.54
C PHE A 3 3.59 12.50 -2.20
N VAL A 4 2.92 11.40 -2.55
CA VAL A 4 1.61 11.43 -3.19
C VAL A 4 0.64 10.52 -2.44
N TYR A 5 -0.63 10.91 -2.44
CA TYR A 5 -1.73 10.05 -2.02
C TYR A 5 -2.62 9.76 -3.23
N PHE A 6 -3.25 8.60 -3.23
CA PHE A 6 -4.15 8.19 -4.30
C PHE A 6 -5.59 8.56 -3.92
N PHE A 7 -6.32 9.11 -4.89
CA PHE A 7 -7.77 9.24 -4.80
C PHE A 7 -8.43 7.86 -4.96
N GLY A 8 -9.63 7.70 -4.40
CA GLY A 8 -10.36 6.44 -4.44
C GLY A 8 -10.85 5.97 -3.06
N PRO A 9 -11.48 4.79 -3.01
CA PRO A 9 -12.14 4.31 -1.80
C PRO A 9 -11.17 3.93 -0.66
N ALA A 10 -9.96 3.51 -1.01
CA ALA A 10 -8.90 3.21 -0.05
C ALA A 10 -7.93 4.39 0.02
N PHE A 11 -7.55 4.79 1.24
CA PHE A 11 -6.48 5.76 1.40
C PHE A 11 -5.13 5.06 1.23
N GLU A 12 -4.49 5.30 0.10
CA GLU A 12 -3.16 4.80 -0.22
C GLU A 12 -2.20 5.98 -0.47
N TYR A 13 -0.92 5.80 -0.18
CA TYR A 13 0.11 6.82 -0.41
C TYR A 13 1.46 6.18 -0.71
N THR A 14 2.33 6.93 -1.39
CA THR A 14 3.68 6.47 -1.71
C THR A 14 4.63 7.63 -2.00
N TRP A 15 5.93 7.33 -2.05
CA TRP A 15 6.94 8.23 -2.56
C TRP A 15 7.22 7.90 -4.03
N THR A 16 7.03 8.87 -4.91
CA THR A 16 7.16 8.68 -6.36
C THR A 16 8.21 9.61 -6.95
N ASN A 17 8.92 9.13 -7.97
CA ASN A 17 9.87 9.95 -8.71
C ASN A 17 9.14 10.96 -9.60
N ALA A 18 9.75 12.13 -9.81
CA ALA A 18 9.20 13.20 -10.65
C ALA A 18 8.82 12.69 -12.05
N ASN A 19 9.67 11.83 -12.63
CA ASN A 19 9.51 11.27 -13.98
C ASN A 19 8.31 10.32 -14.12
N SER A 20 7.68 9.94 -13.01
CA SER A 20 6.49 9.09 -13.00
C SER A 20 5.21 9.88 -12.71
N LEU A 21 5.29 11.22 -12.59
CA LEU A 21 4.16 12.09 -12.34
C LEU A 21 3.88 12.95 -13.58
N ILE A 22 2.59 13.20 -13.80
CA ILE A 22 2.09 14.10 -14.83
C ILE A 22 1.17 15.10 -14.12
N ALA A 23 1.27 16.38 -14.48
CA ALA A 23 0.38 17.40 -13.93
C ALA A 23 -1.07 17.09 -14.34
N TYR A 24 -1.97 17.09 -13.37
CA TYR A 24 -3.37 16.81 -13.63
C TYR A 24 -4.06 18.02 -14.27
N SER A 25 -4.71 17.80 -15.43
CA SER A 25 -5.52 18.81 -16.13
C SER A 25 -6.88 18.27 -16.58
N GLY A 26 -7.31 17.14 -16.01
CA GLY A 26 -8.55 16.43 -16.36
C GLY A 26 -8.30 15.11 -17.09
N LEU A 27 -9.34 14.29 -17.18
CA LEU A 27 -9.24 12.95 -17.74
C LEU A 27 -8.97 12.95 -19.25
N ASP A 28 -9.69 13.78 -20.01
CA ASP A 28 -9.58 13.80 -21.48
C ASP A 28 -8.17 14.19 -21.93
N ASP A 29 -7.55 15.15 -21.23
CA ASP A 29 -6.17 15.55 -21.46
C ASP A 29 -5.19 14.40 -21.18
N PHE A 30 -5.41 13.66 -20.11
CA PHE A 30 -4.60 12.48 -19.80
C PHE A 30 -4.72 11.42 -20.90
N ILE A 31 -5.93 11.10 -21.35
CA ILE A 31 -6.17 10.13 -22.44
C ILE A 31 -5.44 10.59 -23.71
N ARG A 32 -5.57 11.86 -24.07
CA ARG A 32 -4.89 12.45 -25.24
C ARG A 32 -3.36 12.34 -25.11
N GLN A 33 -2.79 12.71 -23.97
CA GLN A 33 -1.35 12.63 -23.75
C GLN A 33 -0.84 11.19 -23.81
N ALA A 34 -1.56 10.25 -23.16
CA ALA A 34 -1.23 8.83 -23.22
C ALA A 34 -1.24 8.30 -24.65
N GLN A 35 -2.26 8.65 -25.45
CA GLN A 35 -2.34 8.25 -26.85
C GLN A 35 -1.19 8.82 -27.68
N ILE A 36 -0.86 10.11 -27.52
CA ILE A 36 0.28 10.74 -28.21
C ILE A 36 1.60 10.06 -27.81
N SER A 37 1.80 9.76 -26.53
CA SER A 37 3.01 9.06 -26.06
C SER A 37 3.14 7.67 -26.67
N VAL A 38 2.04 6.92 -26.79
CA VAL A 38 2.02 5.60 -27.43
C VAL A 38 2.28 5.71 -28.94
N GLN A 39 1.72 6.72 -29.62
CA GLN A 39 1.92 6.93 -31.06
C GLN A 39 3.34 7.40 -31.42
N ASN A 40 3.97 8.19 -30.54
CA ASN A 40 5.33 8.69 -30.74
C ASN A 40 6.42 7.66 -30.41
N ALA A 41 6.05 6.51 -29.86
CA ALA A 41 6.99 5.43 -29.56
C ALA A 41 7.62 4.90 -30.86
N THR A 42 8.95 4.93 -30.94
CA THR A 42 9.67 4.53 -32.15
C THR A 42 9.78 3.02 -32.32
N LYS A 43 9.76 2.29 -31.20
CA LYS A 43 9.90 0.82 -31.15
C LYS A 43 8.57 0.18 -30.80
N LYS A 44 8.23 -0.92 -31.47
CA LYS A 44 7.02 -1.70 -31.18
C LYS A 44 6.95 -2.18 -29.71
N SER A 45 8.07 -2.61 -29.13
CA SER A 45 8.11 -3.04 -27.73
C SER A 45 7.87 -1.90 -26.73
N GLU A 46 8.36 -0.70 -27.06
CA GLU A 46 8.12 0.51 -26.26
C GLU A 46 6.67 0.96 -26.37
N GLN A 47 6.09 0.88 -27.57
CA GLN A 47 4.67 1.15 -27.80
C GLN A 47 3.77 0.22 -26.96
N GLU A 48 4.05 -1.09 -26.98
CA GLU A 48 3.32 -2.08 -26.17
C GLU A 48 3.51 -1.82 -24.66
N ALA A 49 4.73 -1.51 -24.22
CA ALA A 49 5.00 -1.18 -22.82
C ALA A 49 4.26 0.08 -22.36
N LEU A 50 4.20 1.14 -23.18
CA LEU A 50 3.46 2.36 -22.88
C LEU A 50 1.95 2.12 -22.90
N ALA A 51 1.42 1.38 -23.87
CA ALA A 51 0.00 1.04 -23.92
C ALA A 51 -0.44 0.24 -22.68
N ASN A 52 0.42 -0.66 -22.21
CA ASN A 52 0.21 -1.40 -20.96
C ASN A 52 0.36 -0.49 -19.74
N ARG A 53 1.37 0.38 -19.69
CA ARG A 53 1.62 1.30 -18.57
C ARG A 53 0.50 2.30 -18.36
N TYR A 54 -0.03 2.88 -19.44
CA TYR A 54 -1.18 3.78 -19.35
C TYR A 54 -2.49 3.05 -19.08
N GLU A 55 -2.44 1.71 -18.92
CA GLU A 55 -3.58 0.84 -18.66
C GLU A 55 -4.84 1.36 -19.35
N LEU A 56 -4.76 1.60 -20.67
CA LEU A 56 -5.95 1.90 -21.49
C LEU A 56 -7.03 0.80 -21.34
N LYS A 57 -6.66 -0.33 -20.74
CA LYS A 57 -7.51 -1.40 -20.23
C LYS A 57 -7.46 -1.44 -18.70
N VAL A 58 -8.08 -0.46 -18.02
CA VAL A 58 -8.36 -0.60 -16.58
C VAL A 58 -9.17 -1.90 -16.41
N THR A 59 -8.63 -2.85 -15.65
CA THR A 59 -9.32 -4.12 -15.39
C THR A 59 -10.71 -3.85 -14.80
N ALA A 60 -11.76 -4.52 -15.29
CA ALA A 60 -13.16 -4.23 -14.94
C ALA A 60 -13.40 -4.14 -13.43
N ASN A 61 -12.72 -4.98 -12.65
CA ASN A 61 -12.85 -5.01 -11.18
C ASN A 61 -12.33 -3.74 -10.49
N LYS A 62 -11.41 -2.99 -11.11
CA LYS A 62 -10.87 -1.73 -10.57
C LYS A 62 -11.50 -0.50 -11.21
N ARG A 63 -12.39 -0.70 -12.18
CA ARG A 63 -12.92 0.40 -12.99
C ARG A 63 -13.77 1.36 -12.16
N ALA A 64 -14.64 0.82 -11.29
CA ALA A 64 -15.47 1.63 -10.41
C ALA A 64 -14.63 2.50 -9.45
N ASP A 65 -13.58 1.93 -8.86
CA ASP A 65 -12.68 2.66 -7.96
C ASP A 65 -11.92 3.77 -8.69
N TRP A 66 -11.50 3.48 -9.93
CA TRP A 66 -10.82 4.44 -10.80
C TRP A 66 -11.75 5.59 -11.23
N ASP A 67 -12.99 5.29 -11.64
CA ASP A 67 -13.97 6.30 -12.02
C ASP A 67 -14.28 7.23 -10.81
N LYS A 68 -14.40 6.65 -9.60
CA LYS A 68 -14.55 7.43 -8.37
C LYS A 68 -13.31 8.29 -8.05
N ALA A 69 -12.12 7.74 -8.23
CA ALA A 69 -10.87 8.47 -8.01
C ALA A 69 -10.76 9.70 -8.94
N ILE A 70 -11.25 9.59 -10.17
CA ILE A 70 -11.29 10.72 -11.10
C ILE A 70 -12.31 11.76 -10.66
N GLU A 71 -13.50 11.33 -10.23
CA GLU A 71 -14.51 12.25 -9.70
C GLU A 71 -13.97 13.05 -8.50
N GLU A 72 -13.24 12.40 -7.60
CA GLU A 72 -12.55 13.06 -6.48
C GLU A 72 -11.45 14.03 -6.95
N ALA A 73 -10.65 13.63 -7.94
CA ALA A 73 -9.62 14.48 -8.53
C ALA A 73 -10.21 15.73 -9.20
N ASP A 74 -11.29 15.57 -9.97
CA ASP A 74 -12.00 16.67 -10.64
C ASP A 74 -12.60 17.65 -9.62
N LYS A 75 -13.15 17.14 -8.51
CA LYS A 75 -13.63 17.98 -7.41
C LYS A 75 -12.47 18.74 -6.77
N ALA A 76 -11.36 18.07 -6.48
CA ALA A 76 -10.18 18.70 -5.87
C ALA A 76 -9.51 19.73 -6.79
N PHE A 77 -9.56 19.52 -8.11
CA PHE A 77 -8.99 20.43 -9.10
C PHE A 77 -9.69 21.79 -9.09
N LYS A 78 -11.00 21.82 -8.84
CA LYS A 78 -11.81 23.05 -8.72
C LYS A 78 -11.53 23.87 -7.46
N LEU A 79 -10.87 23.27 -6.46
CA LEU A 79 -10.53 23.93 -5.21
C LEU A 79 -9.24 24.74 -5.34
N THR A 80 -9.09 25.75 -4.48
CA THR A 80 -7.80 26.45 -4.36
C THR A 80 -6.74 25.53 -3.74
N ARG A 81 -5.47 25.94 -3.83
CA ARG A 81 -4.37 25.17 -3.25
C ARG A 81 -4.51 25.03 -1.73
N GLU A 82 -4.94 26.09 -1.06
CA GLU A 82 -5.12 26.14 0.39
C GLU A 82 -6.22 25.18 0.84
N GLN A 83 -7.37 25.20 0.15
CA GLN A 83 -8.48 24.28 0.39
C GLN A 83 -8.07 22.81 0.18
N ARG A 84 -7.25 22.53 -0.84
CA ARG A 84 -6.71 21.17 -1.04
C ARG A 84 -5.82 20.72 0.11
N ILE A 85 -4.98 21.62 0.63
CA ILE A 85 -4.09 21.32 1.76
C ILE A 85 -4.92 21.03 3.02
N GLU A 86 -5.95 21.82 3.28
CA GLU A 86 -6.86 21.62 4.42
C GLU A 86 -7.59 20.28 4.31
N ASN A 87 -8.22 19.99 3.16
CA ASN A 87 -8.88 18.71 2.93
C ASN A 87 -7.92 17.52 3.13
N PHE A 88 -6.69 17.64 2.64
CA PHE A 88 -5.69 16.60 2.83
C PHE A 88 -5.32 16.39 4.31
N ALA A 89 -5.18 17.47 5.07
CA ALA A 89 -4.91 17.40 6.51
C ALA A 89 -6.06 16.73 7.28
N GLU A 90 -7.31 17.02 6.92
CA GLU A 90 -8.48 16.36 7.52
C GLU A 90 -8.51 14.85 7.24
N ILE A 91 -8.21 14.46 6.00
CA ILE A 91 -8.12 13.04 5.62
C ILE A 91 -7.07 12.34 6.49
N LEU A 92 -5.86 12.92 6.61
CA LEU A 92 -4.80 12.36 7.46
C LEU A 92 -5.21 12.23 8.92
N LYS A 93 -5.86 13.26 9.49
CA LYS A 93 -6.36 13.23 10.87
C LYS A 93 -7.37 12.10 11.08
N ASN A 94 -8.29 11.92 10.14
CA ASN A 94 -9.30 10.87 10.22
C ASN A 94 -8.69 9.46 10.19
N ILE A 95 -7.63 9.26 9.42
CA ILE A 95 -6.92 7.99 9.34
C ILE A 95 -6.17 7.68 10.63
N LEU A 96 -5.45 8.65 11.17
CA LEU A 96 -4.75 8.51 12.45
C LEU A 96 -5.74 8.15 13.58
N ASN A 97 -6.87 8.85 13.65
CA ASN A 97 -7.91 8.57 14.64
C ASN A 97 -8.52 7.16 14.49
N LYS A 98 -8.69 6.66 13.26
CA LYS A 98 -9.16 5.27 13.02
C LYS A 98 -8.13 4.25 13.49
N ALA A 99 -6.84 4.48 13.26
CA ALA A 99 -5.78 3.59 13.72
C ALA A 99 -5.72 3.48 15.26
N GLU A 100 -5.90 4.59 15.99
CA GLU A 100 -5.93 4.59 17.46
C GLU A 100 -7.12 3.82 18.05
N LYS A 101 -8.31 3.95 17.44
CA LYS A 101 -9.52 3.21 17.85
C LYS A 101 -9.37 1.70 17.64
N ASN A 102 -8.72 1.28 16.57
CA ASN A 102 -8.48 -0.15 16.30
C ASN A 102 -7.48 -0.76 17.31
N ASN A 103 -6.49 0.01 17.77
CA ASN A 103 -5.52 -0.45 18.77
C ASN A 103 -6.11 -0.54 20.19
N SER A 104 -7.03 0.33 20.56
CA SER A 104 -7.71 0.26 21.87
C SER A 104 -8.67 -0.92 22.00
N ASN A 105 -9.33 -1.34 20.91
CA ASN A 105 -10.17 -2.55 20.90
C ASN A 105 -9.35 -3.86 21.04
N LYS A 106 -8.13 -3.92 20.49
CA LYS A 106 -7.25 -5.10 20.59
C LYS A 106 -6.75 -5.34 22.03
N LYS A 107 -6.65 -4.28 22.85
CA LYS A 107 -6.19 -4.35 24.25
C LYS A 107 -7.26 -4.82 25.23
N ARG A 108 -8.55 -4.88 24.84
CA ARG A 108 -9.66 -5.33 25.71
C ARG A 108 -9.96 -6.84 25.60
N GLN A 109 -9.34 -7.56 24.67
CA GLN A 109 -9.53 -9.01 24.51
C GLN A 109 -8.43 -9.85 25.19
N SER A 110 -7.34 -9.25 25.69
CA SER A 110 -6.24 -9.98 26.35
C SER A 110 -6.36 -10.05 27.89
N SER A 111 -7.50 -9.68 28.48
CA SER A 111 -7.68 -9.62 29.95
C SER A 111 -8.77 -10.55 30.48
N VAL A 112 -8.91 -11.76 29.93
CA VAL A 112 -9.67 -12.85 30.58
C VAL A 112 -8.95 -14.18 30.38
N THR A 113 -7.93 -14.46 31.21
CA THR A 113 -7.69 -15.81 31.76
C THR A 113 -6.85 -15.64 33.03
N THR A 114 -7.51 -15.56 34.18
CA THR A 114 -6.91 -15.88 35.47
C THR A 114 -7.82 -16.89 36.14
N ARG A 115 -7.38 -18.15 36.18
CA ARG A 115 -7.77 -19.18 37.16
C ARG A 115 -6.64 -20.21 37.18
N GLN A 116 -5.69 -20.01 38.08
CA GLN A 116 -5.53 -20.79 39.31
C GLN A 116 -5.13 -22.25 39.04
N SER A 117 -3.85 -22.57 39.30
CA SER A 117 -3.51 -23.77 40.05
C SER A 117 -2.20 -23.58 40.81
N ARG A 118 -2.25 -23.93 42.09
CA ARG A 118 -1.23 -23.73 43.14
C ARG A 118 -0.66 -25.12 43.49
N LYS A 119 0.59 -25.15 44.01
CA LYS A 119 1.30 -26.24 44.73
C LYS A 119 1.95 -27.32 43.81
N THR A 120 3.18 -27.81 43.99
CA THR A 120 4.03 -28.07 45.18
C THR A 120 5.53 -28.27 44.86
N LEU A 121 6.39 -27.90 45.83
CA LEU A 121 7.67 -28.51 46.31
C LEU A 121 8.83 -28.90 45.34
N SER A 122 10.03 -28.38 45.70
CA SER A 122 11.42 -28.75 45.31
C SER A 122 11.87 -30.09 45.97
N PRO A 123 13.10 -30.69 45.79
CA PRO A 123 14.37 -30.17 45.22
C PRO A 123 15.27 -31.17 44.41
N SER A 124 16.45 -30.66 43.95
CA SER A 124 17.76 -31.36 43.84
C SER A 124 18.22 -32.06 42.54
N THR A 125 19.36 -31.53 42.05
CA THR A 125 20.60 -32.15 41.53
C THR A 125 20.68 -32.97 40.22
N ASN A 126 21.83 -32.74 39.55
CA ASN A 126 22.55 -33.60 38.59
C ASN A 126 22.04 -33.63 37.13
N LYS A 127 22.86 -33.80 36.08
CA LYS A 127 24.30 -33.67 35.78
C LYS A 127 24.39 -34.04 34.27
N SER A 128 25.38 -33.48 33.56
CA SER A 128 25.92 -33.98 32.27
C SER A 128 25.06 -33.72 31.00
N SER A 129 25.62 -33.04 30.00
CA SER A 129 26.33 -33.59 28.81
C SER A 129 25.36 -33.63 27.61
N ASN A 130 25.55 -32.91 26.49
CA ASN A 130 26.54 -33.09 25.42
C ASN A 130 26.25 -31.96 24.37
N ARG A 131 27.18 -31.06 23.97
CA ARG A 131 28.11 -31.17 22.80
C ARG A 131 27.65 -32.22 21.76
N SER A 132 27.42 -31.98 20.47
CA SER A 132 28.09 -31.13 19.48
C SER A 132 27.35 -31.25 18.13
N SER A 133 27.46 -30.22 17.29
CA SER A 133 27.63 -30.21 15.81
C SER A 133 27.37 -31.46 14.93
N VAL A 134 26.84 -31.23 13.71
CA VAL A 134 27.29 -31.67 12.34
C VAL A 134 26.11 -31.38 11.38
N LYS A 135 26.13 -30.51 10.36
CA LYS A 135 26.92 -30.29 9.11
C LYS A 135 26.67 -31.30 7.97
N ARG A 136 26.07 -30.78 6.88
CA ARG A 136 26.07 -31.21 5.45
C ARG A 136 25.54 -32.61 5.09
N GLN A 137 24.68 -32.66 4.07
CA GLN A 137 25.06 -33.20 2.75
C GLN A 137 24.07 -32.81 1.62
N LYS A 138 24.59 -32.87 0.40
CA LYS A 138 24.08 -32.40 -0.89
C LYS A 138 24.18 -33.59 -1.83
N THR A 139 23.17 -33.89 -2.65
CA THR A 139 23.36 -34.66 -3.90
C THR A 139 22.32 -34.27 -4.96
N LYS A 140 22.83 -34.13 -6.19
CA LYS A 140 22.10 -34.12 -7.48
C LYS A 140 22.01 -35.57 -7.97
N SER A 141 20.95 -35.86 -8.74
CA SER A 141 20.80 -36.91 -9.77
C SER A 141 19.47 -36.60 -10.48
N THR A 142 19.29 -36.62 -11.80
CA THR A 142 20.11 -37.01 -12.95
C THR A 142 19.62 -36.17 -14.13
#